data_AF-A0A6N2SPR8-F1
#
_entry.id   AF-A0A6N2SPR8-F1
#
_cell.length_a   1.000
_cell.length_b   1.000
_cell.length_c   1.000
_cell.angle_alpha   90.00
_cell.angle_beta   90.00
_cell.angle_gamma   90.00
#
_symmetry.space_group_name_H-M   'P 1'
#
loop_
_entity.id
_entity.type
_entity.pdbx_description
1 polymer ?
#
loop_
_entity_poly.entity_id
_entity_poly.type
_entity_poly.pdbx_seq_one_letter_code
_entity_poly.pdbx_strand_id
1 'polypeptide(L)' 'MTNLTHLFKVGQKVKVKNDDFDAREKFSDAVVTLVEEDHVIARELETDTNLHFYEGINLEMVFPDYNF' A
#
# COMPACT_ATOMS: atom_id res chain seq x y z
N MET A 1 -3.31 -11.61 -14.68
CA MET A 1 -4.15 -10.54 -14.16
C MET A 1 -4.78 -11.07 -12.89
N THR A 2 -4.08 -10.83 -11.79
CA THR A 2 -4.51 -11.17 -10.44
C THR A 2 -5.46 -10.07 -9.99
N ASN A 3 -6.71 -10.41 -9.70
CA ASN A 3 -7.68 -9.41 -9.30
C ASN A 3 -7.36 -8.89 -7.88
N LEU A 4 -6.85 -7.66 -7.78
CA LEU A 4 -6.42 -7.04 -6.52
C LEU A 4 -7.59 -6.67 -5.60
N THR A 5 -8.83 -6.64 -6.10
CA THR A 5 -10.04 -6.33 -5.32
C THR A 5 -10.33 -7.36 -4.22
N HIS A 6 -9.78 -8.57 -4.33
CA HIS A 6 -9.88 -9.59 -3.28
C HIS A 6 -8.79 -9.45 -2.20
N LEU A 7 -7.71 -8.71 -2.48
CA LEU A 7 -6.55 -8.57 -1.59
C LEU A 7 -6.66 -7.37 -0.66
N PHE A 8 -7.24 -6.27 -1.15
CA PHE A 8 -7.36 -5.02 -0.41
C PHE A 8 -8.79 -4.49 -0.42
N LYS A 9 -9.14 -3.70 0.60
CA LYS A 9 -10.44 -3.01 0.70
C LYS A 9 -10.25 -1.53 0.96
N VAL A 10 -11.12 -0.69 0.38
CA VAL A 10 -11.15 0.75 0.71
C VAL A 10 -11.39 0.93 2.21
N GLY A 11 -10.60 1.80 2.84
CA GLY A 11 -10.60 2.06 4.29
C GLY A 11 -9.73 1.08 5.09
N GLN A 12 -9.11 0.08 4.46
CA GLN A 12 -8.20 -0.84 5.13
C GLN A 12 -6.89 -0.14 5.51
N LYS A 13 -6.45 -0.34 6.76
CA LYS A 13 -5.11 0.05 7.19
C LYS A 13 -4.07 -0.93 6.63
N VAL A 14 -3.00 -0.38 6.08
CA VAL A 14 -1.89 -1.12 5.50
C VAL A 14 -0.59 -0.47 5.95
N LYS A 15 0.48 -1.25 5.97
CA LYS A 15 1.84 -0.73 6.11
C LYS A 15 2.51 -0.75 4.77
N VAL A 16 3.14 0.36 4.41
CA VAL A 16 3.91 0.49 3.17
C VAL A 16 5.38 0.56 3.50
N LYS A 17 6.18 -0.27 2.84
CA LYS A 17 7.64 -0.21 2.92
C LYS A 17 8.13 0.89 1.97
N ASN A 18 8.76 1.92 2.52
CA ASN A 18 9.45 2.92 1.71
C ASN A 18 10.86 2.41 1.39
N ASP A 19 11.14 2.20 0.10
CA ASP A 19 12.45 1.76 -0.42
C ASP A 19 13.35 2.96 -0.78
N ASP A 20 13.20 4.06 -0.05
CA ASP A 20 14.03 5.24 -0.27
C ASP A 20 15.45 4.95 0.23
N PHE A 21 16.45 5.19 -0.64
CA PHE A 21 17.82 4.65 -0.61
C PHE A 21 18.62 4.91 0.69
N ASP A 22 18.13 5.77 1.58
CA ASP A 22 18.81 6.24 2.80
C ASP A 22 18.06 5.86 4.10
N ALA A 23 16.83 5.38 4.00
CA ALA A 23 16.01 5.10 5.17
C ALA A 23 15.97 3.59 5.46
N ARG A 24 16.69 3.15 6.50
CA ARG A 24 16.55 1.82 7.12
C ARG A 24 15.09 1.36 7.09
N GLU A 25 14.75 0.36 6.27
CA GLU A 25 13.43 -0.27 6.10
C GLU A 25 12.31 0.37 6.94
N LYS A 26 11.85 1.56 6.53
CA LYS A 26 10.79 2.26 7.25
C LYS A 26 9.45 1.80 6.71
N PHE A 27 8.65 1.23 7.59
CA PHE A 27 7.24 1.01 7.33
C PHE A 27 6.48 2.26 7.74
N SER A 28 5.70 2.81 6.81
CA SER A 28 4.78 3.90 7.07
C SER A 28 3.36 3.35 7.16
N ASP A 29 2.55 3.94 8.05
CA ASP A 29 1.12 3.63 8.12
C ASP A 29 0.38 4.33 6.98
N ALA A 30 -0.46 3.57 6.27
CA ALA A 30 -1.28 4.08 5.18
C ALA A 30 -2.69 3.49 5.23
N VAL A 31 -3.61 4.13 4.52
CA VAL A 31 -5.00 3.69 4.38
C VAL A 31 -5.33 3.56 2.90
N VAL A 32 -5.87 2.40 2.51
CA VAL A 32 -6.32 2.17 1.14
C VAL A 32 -7.49 3.10 0.82
N THR A 33 -7.33 3.93 -0.21
CA THR A 33 -8.36 4.89 -0.66
C THR A 33 -9.06 4.44 -1.93
N LEU A 34 -8.38 3.64 -2.77
CA LEU A 34 -8.94 3.08 -4.00
C LEU A 34 -8.39 1.68 -4.25
N VAL A 35 -9.24 0.79 -4.75
CA VAL A 35 -8.87 -0.55 -5.19
C VAL A 35 -9.54 -0.81 -6.52
N GLU A 36 -8.74 -1.04 -7.55
CA GLU A 36 -9.15 -1.42 -8.90
C GLU A 36 -8.57 -2.81 -9.22
N GLU A 37 -8.93 -3.37 -10.37
CA GLU A 37 -8.50 -4.73 -10.74
C GLU A 37 -6.98 -4.84 -10.94
N ASP A 38 -6.33 -3.76 -11.38
CA ASP A 38 -4.93 -3.69 -11.78
C ASP A 38 -4.06 -2.82 -10.86
N HIS A 39 -4.66 -2.02 -9.98
CA HIS A 39 -3.93 -1.14 -9.07
C HIS A 39 -4.67 -0.81 -7.77
N VAL A 40 -3.89 -0.35 -6.79
CA VAL A 40 -4.35 0.08 -5.47
C VAL A 40 -3.74 1.45 -5.17
N ILE A 41 -4.53 2.34 -4.59
CA ILE A 41 -4.03 3.62 -4.05
C ILE A 41 -4.16 3.56 -2.54
N ALA A 42 -3.07 3.84 -1.84
CA ALA A 42 -3.09 4.03 -0.40
C ALA A 42 -2.57 5.42 -0.05
N ARG A 43 -3.21 6.07 0.93
CA ARG A 43 -2.76 7.35 1.45
C ARG A 43 -1.88 7.12 2.67
N GLU A 44 -0.63 7.56 2.60
CA GLU A 44 0.28 7.57 3.74
C GLU A 44 -0.18 8.62 4.75
N LEU A 45 -0.29 8.22 6.03
CA LEU A 45 -0.85 9.06 7.08
C LEU A 45 0.14 10.12 7.58
N GLU A 46 1.44 9.88 7.46
CA GLU A 46 2.47 10.81 7.94
C GLU A 46 2.59 12.05 7.05
N THR A 47 2.53 11.85 5.73
CA THR A 47 2.74 12.91 4.74
C THR A 47 1.47 13.35 4.01
N ASP A 48 0.34 12.67 4.26
CA ASP A 48 -0.93 12.83 3.52
C ASP A 48 -0.78 12.61 2.00
N THR A 49 0.24 11.84 1.58
CA THR A 49 0.55 11.56 0.18
C THR A 49 -0.17 10.31 -0.33
N ASN A 50 -0.71 10.36 -1.55
CA ASN A 50 -1.27 9.17 -2.20
C ASN A 50 -0.14 8.38 -2.89
N LEU A 51 -0.01 7.11 -2.52
CA LEU A 51 0.92 6.14 -3.07
C LEU A 51 0.17 5.19 -4.01
N HIS A 52 0.74 4.95 -5.18
CA HIS A 52 0.14 4.14 -6.24
C HIS A 52 0.89 2.82 -6.39
N PHE A 53 0.16 1.71 -6.33
CA PHE A 53 0.70 0.36 -6.43
C PHE A 53 0.00 -0.38 -7.55
N TYR A 54 0.75 -1.00 -8.44
CA TYR A 54 0.21 -1.69 -9.63
C TYR A 54 0.62 -3.17 -9.59
N GLU A 55 -0.14 -4.06 -10.24
CA GLU A 55 0.27 -5.46 -10.39
C GLU A 55 1.67 -5.53 -11.05
N GLY A 56 2.67 -6.02 -10.30
CA GLY A 56 4.07 -6.12 -10.75
C GLY A 56 4.92 -4.86 -10.53
N ILE A 57 4.38 -3.80 -9.91
CA ILE A 57 5.13 -2.60 -9.53
C ILE A 57 4.77 -2.21 -8.09
N ASN A 58 5.72 -2.40 -7.17
CA ASN A 58 5.65 -1.99 -5.76
C ASN A 58 4.52 -2.64 -4.94
N LEU A 59 3.76 -3.60 -5.49
CA LEU A 59 2.69 -4.27 -4.76
C LEU A 59 3.26 -5.11 -3.59
N GLU A 60 4.47 -5.64 -3.77
CA GLU A 60 5.25 -6.32 -2.74
C GLU A 60 5.67 -5.42 -1.57
N MET A 61 5.49 -4.10 -1.69
CA MET A 61 5.79 -3.12 -0.65
C MET A 61 4.57 -2.80 0.21
N VAL A 62 3.38 -3.33 -0.11
CA VAL A 62 2.13 -3.09 0.64
C VAL A 62 1.76 -4.32 1.44
N PHE A 63 1.68 -4.16 2.75
CA PHE A 63 1.35 -5.22 3.69
C PHE A 63 0.04 -4.88 4.40
N PRO A 64 -0.93 -5.80 4.45
CA PRO A 64 -2.13 -5.55 5.22
C PRO A 64 -1.79 -5.51 6.71
N ASP A 65 -2.36 -4.54 7.43
CA ASP A 65 -2.21 -4.39 8.90
C ASP A 65 -3.07 -5.42 9.65
N TYR A 66 -3.01 -6.69 9.24
CA TYR A 66 -3.62 -7.79 9.98
C TYR A 66 -2.73 -8.08 11.19
N ASN A 67 -3.08 -7.51 12.35
CA ASN A 67 -2.63 -7.84 13.70
C ASN A 67 -1.33 -8.67 13.80
N PHE A 68 -0.21 -8.00 14.09
CA PHE A 68 0.91 -8.60 14.82
C PHE A 68 0.49 -9.05 16.22
#